data_AF-A0A933HRP1-F1
#
_entry.id   AF-A0A933HRP1-F1
#
_cell.length_a   1.000
_cell.length_b   1.000
_cell.length_c   1.000
_cell.angle_alpha   90.00
_cell.angle_beta   90.00
_cell.angle_gamma   90.00
#
_symmetry.space_group_name_H-M   'P 1'
#
loop_
_entity.id
_entity.type
_entity.pdbx_description
1 polymer ?
#
loop_
_entity_poly.entity_id
_entity_poly.type
_entity_poly.pdbx_seq_one_letter_code
_entity_poly.pdbx_strand_id
1 'polypeptide(L)'
;METQTETTERKSVYFFWDYDLTEEDVRAILRGENEVEKIWVMSRILQSALWNDIWKFLTLKDVRNNFEKIQWRTPFLKELWAHALEVWSHV
;
A
#
# COMPACT_ATOMS: atom_id res chain seq x y z
N MET A 1 -3.31 1.92 43.10
CA MET A 1 -3.25 2.69 41.84
C MET A 1 -3.13 1.66 40.73
N GLU A 2 -4.26 1.32 40.13
CA GLU A 2 -4.30 0.39 38.99
C GLU A 2 -3.84 1.16 37.76
N THR A 3 -2.73 0.74 37.17
CA THR A 3 -2.23 1.30 35.92
C THR A 3 -3.16 0.81 34.81
N GLN A 4 -4.10 1.66 34.40
CA GLN A 4 -4.87 1.44 33.18
C GLN A 4 -3.89 1.48 32.01
N THR A 5 -3.46 0.31 31.53
CA THR A 5 -2.82 0.19 30.23
C THR A 5 -3.91 0.43 29.20
N GLU A 6 -3.95 1.63 28.64
CA GLU A 6 -4.68 1.94 27.41
C GLU A 6 -4.15 1.02 26.31
N THR A 7 -4.83 -0.11 26.10
CA THR A 7 -4.58 -0.97 24.96
C THR A 7 -5.20 -0.26 23.76
N THR A 8 -4.45 0.65 23.13
CA THR A 8 -4.86 1.22 21.83
C THR A 8 -5.10 0.05 20.89
N GLU A 9 -6.36 -0.20 20.53
CA GLU A 9 -6.75 -1.33 19.69
C GLU A 9 -5.96 -1.26 18.38
N ARG A 10 -5.05 -2.23 18.17
CA ARG A 10 -4.30 -2.35 16.92
C ARG A 10 -5.28 -2.75 15.83
N LYS A 11 -5.71 -1.77 15.02
CA LYS A 11 -6.66 -1.98 13.95
C LYS A 11 -5.92 -2.37 12.67
N SER A 12 -6.06 -3.64 12.27
CA SER A 12 -5.55 -4.11 10.99
C SER A 12 -6.23 -3.39 9.81
N VAL A 13 -5.47 -3.11 8.77
CA VAL A 13 -6.00 -2.54 7.53
C VAL A 13 -6.73 -3.60 6.70
N TYR A 14 -7.96 -3.30 6.26
CA TYR A 14 -8.83 -4.28 5.60
C TYR A 14 -8.25 -4.88 4.30
N PHE A 15 -7.34 -4.18 3.62
CA PHE A 15 -6.68 -4.65 2.39
C PHE A 15 -5.56 -5.67 2.64
N PHE A 16 -5.23 -5.94 3.91
CA PHE A 16 -4.40 -7.06 4.36
C PHE A 16 -5.21 -8.03 5.21
N TRP A 17 -6.25 -8.64 4.62
CA TRP A 17 -7.15 -9.55 5.35
C TRP A 17 -6.50 -10.85 5.87
N ASP A 18 -5.36 -11.23 5.31
CA ASP A 18 -4.60 -12.44 5.66
C ASP A 18 -3.37 -12.16 6.54
N TYR A 19 -3.15 -10.89 6.91
CA TYR A 19 -2.05 -10.48 7.79
C TYR A 19 -2.55 -9.49 8.84
N ASP A 20 -2.04 -9.59 10.07
CA ASP A 20 -2.34 -8.61 11.13
C ASP A 20 -1.41 -7.40 11.02
N LEU A 21 -1.60 -6.58 9.97
CA LEU A 21 -0.82 -5.35 9.75
C LEU A 21 -1.65 -4.11 10.06
N THR A 22 -1.14 -3.26 10.94
CA THR A 22 -1.71 -1.94 11.22
C THR A 22 -1.29 -0.91 10.16
N GLU A 23 -1.89 0.29 10.18
CA GLU A 23 -1.43 1.39 9.33
C GLU A 23 0.04 1.74 9.61
N GLU A 24 0.44 1.73 10.88
CA GLU A 24 1.80 1.99 11.31
C GLU A 24 2.78 0.95 10.76
N ASP A 25 2.43 -0.34 10.80
CA ASP A 25 3.26 -1.41 10.24
C ASP A 25 3.44 -1.24 8.72
N VAL A 26 2.35 -0.95 8.00
CA VAL A 26 2.38 -0.67 6.56
C VAL A 26 3.31 0.51 6.26
N ARG A 27 3.21 1.60 7.04
CA ARG A 27 4.10 2.76 6.88
C ARG A 27 5.55 2.43 7.20
N ALA A 28 5.80 1.60 8.21
CA ALA A 28 7.14 1.17 8.57
C ALA A 28 7.78 0.37 7.44
N ILE A 29 7.07 -0.59 6.85
CA ILE A 29 7.54 -1.39 5.71
C ILE A 29 7.85 -0.49 4.51
N LEU A 30 6.94 0.45 4.18
CA LEU A 30 7.13 1.37 3.05
C LEU A 30 8.32 2.33 3.22
N ARG A 31 8.73 2.63 4.46
CA ARG A 31 9.93 3.44 4.76
C ARG A 31 11.20 2.61 4.90
N GLY A 32 11.08 1.29 5.00
CA GLY A 32 12.19 0.38 5.17
C GLY A 32 13.09 0.28 3.93
N GLU A 33 14.25 -0.34 4.13
CA GLU A 33 15.24 -0.62 3.08
C GLU A 33 14.97 -1.94 2.35
N ASN A 34 14.07 -2.79 2.89
CA ASN A 34 13.72 -4.05 2.26
C ASN A 34 12.79 -3.82 1.05
N GLU A 35 13.40 -3.77 -0.13
CA GLU A 35 12.69 -3.55 -1.38
C GLU A 35 11.67 -4.66 -1.70
N VAL A 36 11.91 -5.91 -1.30
CA VAL A 36 10.97 -7.01 -1.54
C VAL A 36 9.68 -6.80 -0.76
N GLU A 37 9.80 -6.48 0.54
CA GLU A 37 8.64 -6.20 1.40
C GLU A 37 7.89 -4.95 0.94
N LYS A 38 8.62 -3.89 0.55
CA LYS A 38 8.04 -2.66 0.03
C LYS A 38 7.20 -2.92 -1.23
N ILE A 39 7.76 -3.63 -2.20
CA ILE A 39 7.05 -4.00 -3.43
C ILE A 39 5.83 -4.87 -3.13
N TRP A 40 5.96 -5.83 -2.21
CA TRP A 40 4.83 -6.66 -1.80
C TRP A 40 3.70 -5.83 -1.19
N VAL A 41 4.00 -4.91 -0.27
CA VAL A 41 3.01 -4.00 0.34
C VAL A 41 2.38 -3.09 -0.71
N MET A 42 3.17 -2.49 -1.60
CA MET A 42 2.65 -1.66 -2.69
C MET A 42 1.69 -2.45 -3.59
N SER A 43 2.04 -3.69 -3.92
CA SER A 43 1.20 -4.58 -4.72
C SER A 43 -0.14 -4.82 -4.03
N ARG A 44 -0.16 -4.99 -2.71
CA ARG A 44 -1.42 -5.16 -1.95
C ARG A 44 -2.29 -3.92 -1.95
N ILE A 45 -1.69 -2.76 -1.66
CA ILE A 45 -2.42 -1.49 -1.61
C ILE A 45 -3.09 -1.21 -2.95
N LEU A 46 -2.35 -1.27 -4.06
CA LEU A 46 -2.85 -0.90 -5.39
C LEU A 46 -3.93 -1.83 -5.95
N GLN A 47 -4.06 -3.03 -5.40
CA GLN A 47 -4.97 -4.06 -5.92
C GLN A 47 -6.12 -4.39 -4.98
N SER A 48 -6.14 -3.84 -3.76
CA SER A 48 -7.12 -4.21 -2.73
C SER A 48 -7.61 -3.05 -1.89
N ALA A 49 -6.88 -1.93 -1.82
CA ALA A 49 -7.37 -0.73 -1.14
C ALA A 49 -8.34 0.05 -2.04
N LEU A 50 -9.31 0.71 -1.40
CA LEU A 50 -10.15 1.70 -2.03
C LEU A 50 -9.29 2.86 -2.53
N TRP A 51 -9.72 3.47 -3.63
CA TRP A 51 -8.98 4.52 -4.32
C TRP A 51 -8.43 5.62 -3.42
N ASN A 52 -9.27 6.19 -2.55
CA ASN A 52 -8.86 7.28 -1.66
C ASN A 52 -7.88 6.83 -0.56
N ASP A 53 -7.89 5.55 -0.21
CA ASP A 53 -7.00 5.00 0.81
C ASP A 53 -5.60 4.74 0.27
N ILE A 54 -5.44 4.48 -1.03
CA ILE A 54 -4.14 4.29 -1.68
C ILE A 54 -3.22 5.47 -1.39
N TRP A 55 -3.74 6.68 -1.55
CA TRP A 55 -2.99 7.93 -1.40
C TRP A 55 -2.64 8.29 0.04
N LYS A 56 -3.19 7.56 1.03
CA LYS A 56 -2.73 7.67 2.42
C LYS A 56 -1.36 7.04 2.64
N PHE A 57 -0.94 6.12 1.76
CA PHE A 57 0.29 5.34 1.90
C PHE A 57 1.29 5.59 0.77
N LEU A 58 0.81 5.82 -0.45
CA LEU A 58 1.63 5.91 -1.65
C LEU A 58 1.48 7.28 -2.32
N THR A 59 2.55 7.71 -2.99
CA THR A 59 2.51 8.81 -3.94
C THR A 59 2.51 8.29 -5.37
N LEU A 60 2.09 9.14 -6.32
CA LEU A 60 2.22 8.82 -7.76
C LEU A 60 3.66 8.49 -8.17
N LYS A 61 4.64 9.16 -7.55
CA LYS A 61 6.06 8.92 -7.79
C LYS A 61 6.46 7.51 -7.33
N ASP A 62 5.96 7.06 -6.18
CA ASP A 62 6.24 5.71 -5.68
C ASP A 62 5.73 4.66 -6.66
N VAL A 63 4.47 4.80 -7.10
CA VAL A 63 3.86 3.88 -8.06
C VAL A 63 4.65 3.86 -9.37
N ARG A 64 5.00 5.02 -9.93
CA ARG A 64 5.78 5.11 -11.18
C ARG A 64 7.15 4.45 -11.07
N ASN A 65 7.88 4.73 -9.99
CA ASN A 65 9.23 4.20 -9.78
C ASN A 65 9.27 2.68 -9.62
N ASN A 66 8.16 2.08 -9.18
CA ASN A 66 8.07 0.66 -8.86
C ASN A 66 7.11 -0.10 -9.77
N PHE A 67 6.54 0.55 -10.79
CA PHE A 67 5.46 0.01 -11.63
C PHE A 67 5.77 -1.37 -12.22
N GLU A 68 6.99 -1.53 -12.77
CA GLU A 68 7.42 -2.79 -13.37
C GLU A 68 7.77 -3.88 -12.36
N LYS A 69 8.02 -3.50 -11.09
CA LYS A 69 8.32 -4.43 -10.01
C LYS A 69 7.07 -4.93 -9.29
N ILE A 70 5.97 -4.18 -9.38
CA ILE A 70 4.70 -4.53 -8.71
C ILE A 70 4.22 -5.89 -9.21
N GLN A 71 3.84 -6.74 -8.25
CA GLN A 71 3.28 -8.05 -8.49
C GLN A 71 1.79 -7.94 -8.79
N TRP A 72 1.47 -7.62 -10.05
CA TRP A 72 0.09 -7.54 -10.53
C TRP A 72 -0.57 -8.93 -10.57
N ARG A 73 -1.70 -9.07 -9.89
CA ARG A 73 -2.53 -10.29 -9.85
C ARG A 73 -3.11 -10.60 -11.22
N THR A 74 -3.43 -9.58 -12.01
CA THR A 74 -3.99 -9.73 -13.35
C THR A 74 -3.37 -8.71 -14.31
N PRO A 75 -3.27 -9.04 -15.62
CA PRO A 75 -2.86 -8.10 -16.65
C PRO A 75 -3.75 -6.86 -16.71
N PHE A 76 -5.07 -7.04 -16.53
CA PHE A 76 -6.04 -5.94 -16.52
C PHE A 76 -5.72 -4.87 -15.47
N LEU A 77 -5.34 -5.27 -14.25
CA LEU A 77 -4.96 -4.29 -13.22
C LEU A 77 -3.68 -3.54 -13.60
N LYS A 78 -2.70 -4.22 -14.20
CA LYS A 78 -1.49 -3.56 -14.72
C LYS A 78 -1.86 -2.52 -15.78
N GLU A 79 -2.71 -2.87 -16.74
CA GLU A 79 -3.15 -1.97 -17.82
C GLU A 79 -3.94 -0.77 -17.28
N LEU A 80 -4.86 -1.00 -16.34
CA LEU A 80 -5.62 0.07 -15.69
C LEU A 80 -4.69 1.10 -15.02
N TRP A 81 -3.70 0.63 -14.27
CA TRP A 81 -2.73 1.51 -13.62
C TRP A 81 -1.77 2.18 -14.61
N ALA A 82 -1.36 1.48 -15.69
CA ALA A 82 -0.57 2.08 -16.75
C ALA A 82 -1.31 3.27 -17.38
N HIS A 83 -2.60 3.09 -17.70
CA HIS A 83 -3.43 4.15 -18.25
C HIS A 83 -3.61 5.31 -17.26
N ALA A 84 -3.85 5.02 -15.97
CA ALA A 84 -3.95 6.06 -14.96
C ALA A 84 -2.66 6.90 -14.85
N LEU A 85 -1.49 6.25 -14.85
CA LEU A 85 -0.19 6.92 -14.82
C LEU A 85 0.08 7.79 -16.06
N GLU A 86 -0.40 7.36 -17.23
CA GLU A 86 -0.35 8.14 -18.47
C GLU A 86 -1.23 9.39 -18.39
N VAL A 87 -2.48 9.26 -17.93
CA VAL A 87 -3.39 10.40 -17.79
C VAL A 87 -2.80 11.45 -16.84
N TRP A 88 -2.21 11.03 -15.71
CA TRP A 88 -1.62 11.95 -14.74
C TRP A 88 -0.23 12.46 -15.07
N SER A 89 0.44 11.97 -16.12
CA SER A 89 1.69 12.60 -16.58
C SER A 89 1.47 13.90 -17.34
N HIS A 90 0.22 14.18 -17.72
CA HIS A 90 -0.17 15.34 -18.52
C HIS A 90 -0.84 16.45 -17.68
N VAL A 91 -0.89 16.28 -16.35
CA VAL A 91 -1.46 17.22 -15.37
C VAL A 91 -0.32 17.85 -14.57
#